data_AF-A0A2V9C645-F1
#
_entry.id   AF-A0A2V9C645-F1
#
_cell.length_a   1.000
_cell.length_b   1.000
_cell.length_c   1.000
_cell.angle_alpha   90.00
_cell.angle_beta   90.00
_cell.angle_gamma   90.00
#
_symmetry.space_group_name_H-M   'P 1'
#
loop_
_entity.id
_entity.type
_entity.pdbx_description
1 polymer ?
#
loop_
_entity_poly.entity_id
_entity_poly.type
_entity_poly.pdbx_seq_one_letter_code
_entity_poly.pdbx_strand_id
1 'polypeptide(L)'
;MAPDPSGVEQAVSRTLRDNLDKLQRMSDELHQAIADLVSACASSRPTYALPPMLRSQTAAAALAATLDVLSRFITTALQPAQRPPAEEEVIRVVAMPPPKPSPAPVQPPPSTPIPMADSPWRVPAAAAQPVEIATQPAMPAAILAAPESAVGVAEPPAAPVAETRAEAARPAPAAEPRVAAFDLASLSVEEQEMHRRANRVAKVCMQDIKMLRPEQVQAGRAHKDICMRLRDDIEKAHREYDRRFRPIMDHPVDYFYSWLVEILAGGDPEALGEYPYPSPVLRR
;
A
#
# COMPACT_ATOMS: atom_id res chain seq x y z
N MET A 1 15.74 6.78 -41.76
CA MET A 1 15.85 5.31 -41.67
C MET A 1 14.94 4.88 -40.54
N ALA A 2 13.70 4.44 -40.82
CA ALA A 2 12.83 3.90 -39.78
C ALA A 2 13.39 2.54 -39.32
N PRO A 3 13.33 2.19 -38.03
CA PRO A 3 13.78 0.88 -37.56
C PRO A 3 12.93 -0.21 -38.21
N ASP A 4 13.59 -1.24 -38.76
CA ASP A 4 12.91 -2.36 -39.42
C ASP A 4 11.93 -3.05 -38.44
N PRO A 5 10.66 -3.26 -38.84
CA PRO A 5 9.63 -3.85 -37.97
C PRO A 5 10.02 -5.25 -37.46
N SER A 6 10.83 -5.98 -38.23
CA SER A 6 11.35 -7.30 -37.86
C SER A 6 12.30 -7.28 -36.66
N GLY A 7 13.05 -6.19 -36.44
CA GLY A 7 13.95 -6.06 -35.30
C GLY A 7 13.20 -5.89 -33.98
N VAL A 8 12.08 -5.14 -34.02
CA VAL A 8 11.21 -4.93 -32.85
C VAL A 8 10.50 -6.24 -32.49
N GLU A 9 9.95 -6.97 -33.47
CA GLU A 9 9.30 -8.25 -33.24
C GLU A 9 10.26 -9.32 -32.70
N GLN A 10 11.50 -9.36 -33.19
CA GLN A 10 12.53 -10.27 -32.66
C GLN A 10 12.94 -9.92 -31.22
N ALA A 11 13.05 -8.63 -30.89
CA ALA A 11 13.33 -8.16 -29.53
C ALA A 11 12.18 -8.54 -28.58
N VAL A 12 10.93 -8.27 -28.97
CA VAL A 12 9.72 -8.65 -28.21
C VAL A 12 9.69 -10.16 -27.98
N SER A 13 9.95 -10.96 -29.02
CA SER A 13 9.95 -12.43 -28.93
C SER A 13 11.04 -12.97 -27.99
N ARG A 14 12.22 -12.34 -27.96
CA ARG A 14 13.31 -12.70 -27.05
C ARG A 14 12.95 -12.36 -25.62
N THR A 15 12.47 -11.14 -25.38
CA THR A 15 11.99 -10.70 -24.07
C THR A 15 10.85 -11.57 -23.56
N LEU A 16 9.93 -12.00 -24.42
CA LEU A 16 8.83 -12.89 -24.04
C LEU A 16 9.38 -14.24 -23.54
N ARG A 17 10.31 -14.86 -24.29
CA ARG A 17 10.95 -16.13 -23.89
C ARG A 17 11.68 -16.04 -22.56
N ASP A 18 12.50 -15.01 -22.38
CA ASP A 18 13.24 -14.82 -21.12
C ASP A 18 12.30 -14.63 -19.91
N ASN A 19 11.12 -14.05 -20.12
CA ASN A 19 10.12 -13.88 -19.07
C ASN A 19 9.27 -15.13 -18.83
N LEU A 20 9.02 -15.96 -19.86
CA LEU A 20 8.35 -17.25 -19.69
C LEU A 20 9.16 -18.19 -18.78
N ASP A 21 10.49 -18.25 -18.96
CA ASP A 21 11.35 -19.05 -18.08
C ASP A 21 11.31 -18.55 -16.63
N LYS A 22 11.24 -17.22 -16.43
CA LYS A 22 11.08 -16.63 -15.08
C LYS A 22 9.71 -16.95 -14.47
N LEU A 23 8.65 -16.84 -15.26
CA LEU A 23 7.29 -17.19 -14.82
C LEU A 23 7.19 -18.66 -14.41
N GLN A 24 7.83 -19.58 -15.15
CA GLN A 24 7.86 -21.00 -14.79
C GLN A 24 8.53 -21.21 -13.43
N ARG A 25 9.72 -20.63 -13.21
CA ARG A 25 10.41 -20.75 -11.91
C ARG A 25 9.59 -20.18 -10.75
N MET A 26 8.96 -19.03 -10.95
CA MET A 26 8.11 -18.41 -9.93
C MET A 26 6.84 -19.24 -9.66
N SER A 27 6.30 -19.90 -10.69
CA SER A 27 5.22 -20.88 -10.55
C SER A 27 5.68 -22.07 -9.72
N ASP A 28 6.82 -22.68 -10.02
CA ASP A 28 7.34 -23.80 -9.25
C ASP A 28 7.60 -23.44 -7.78
N GLU A 29 8.13 -22.23 -7.53
CA GLU A 29 8.32 -21.70 -6.18
C GLU A 29 6.99 -21.52 -5.43
N LEU A 30 5.95 -21.02 -6.11
CA LEU A 30 4.61 -20.93 -5.53
C LEU A 30 4.04 -22.32 -5.20
N HIS A 31 4.17 -23.30 -6.11
CA HIS A 31 3.71 -24.66 -5.88
C HIS A 31 4.43 -25.29 -4.67
N GLN A 32 5.75 -25.09 -4.55
CA GLN A 32 6.53 -25.56 -3.41
C GLN A 32 6.09 -24.89 -2.10
N ALA A 33 5.88 -23.57 -2.09
CA ALA A 33 5.42 -22.85 -0.91
C ALA A 33 4.02 -23.28 -0.45
N ILE A 34 3.13 -23.60 -1.39
CA ILE A 34 1.80 -24.16 -1.09
C ILE A 34 1.94 -25.58 -0.51
N ALA A 35 2.82 -26.42 -1.07
CA ALA A 35 3.07 -27.75 -0.52
C ALA A 35 3.62 -27.69 0.91
N ASP A 36 4.55 -26.78 1.18
CA ASP A 36 5.08 -26.51 2.53
C ASP A 36 3.98 -26.04 3.48
N LEU A 37 3.05 -25.20 3.00
CA LEU A 37 1.89 -24.74 3.78
C LEU A 37 0.94 -25.89 4.11
N VAL A 38 0.60 -26.73 3.14
CA VAL A 38 -0.25 -27.92 3.36
C VAL A 38 0.39 -28.85 4.38
N SER A 39 1.71 -29.08 4.28
CA SER A 39 2.47 -29.86 5.25
C SER A 39 2.45 -29.24 6.65
N ALA A 40 2.64 -27.91 6.75
CA ALA A 40 2.58 -27.19 8.03
C ALA A 40 1.19 -27.22 8.67
N CYS A 41 0.13 -27.18 7.85
CA CYS A 41 -1.26 -27.32 8.30
C CYS A 41 -1.60 -28.72 8.82
N ALA A 42 -0.82 -29.76 8.47
CA ALA A 42 -0.94 -31.08 9.07
C ALA A 42 -0.41 -31.13 10.52
N SER A 43 0.35 -30.12 10.96
CA SER A 43 0.81 -30.00 12.34
C SER A 43 -0.24 -29.36 13.24
N SER A 44 -0.31 -29.77 14.52
CA SER A 44 -1.27 -29.24 15.50
C SER A 44 -0.97 -27.82 15.99
N ARG A 45 0.12 -27.20 15.51
CA ARG A 45 0.59 -25.89 15.95
C ARG A 45 0.46 -24.86 14.80
N PRO A 46 -0.52 -23.94 14.88
CA PRO A 46 -0.80 -23.00 13.79
C PRO A 46 0.35 -22.00 13.53
N THR A 47 1.22 -21.77 14.51
CA THR A 47 2.38 -20.88 14.39
C THR A 47 3.34 -21.29 13.26
N TYR A 48 3.42 -22.59 12.93
CA TYR A 48 4.29 -23.09 11.86
C TYR A 48 3.73 -22.88 10.46
N ALA A 49 2.45 -22.55 10.31
CA ALA A 49 1.83 -22.28 9.02
C ALA A 49 2.08 -20.84 8.54
N LEU A 50 2.45 -19.90 9.43
CA LEU A 50 2.64 -18.50 9.06
C LEU A 50 3.78 -18.27 8.05
N PRO A 51 4.99 -18.83 8.23
CA PRO A 51 6.08 -18.63 7.27
C PRO A 51 5.78 -19.16 5.85
N PRO A 52 5.29 -20.39 5.63
CA PRO A 52 4.97 -20.86 4.28
C PRO A 52 3.76 -20.13 3.68
N MET A 53 2.83 -19.64 4.50
CA MET A 53 1.72 -18.79 4.04
C MET A 53 2.22 -17.43 3.51
N LEU A 54 3.14 -16.78 4.22
CA LEU A 54 3.72 -15.52 3.73
C LEU A 54 4.54 -15.76 2.46
N ARG A 55 5.30 -16.86 2.39
CA ARG A 55 6.07 -17.22 1.19
C ARG A 55 5.15 -17.44 -0.01
N SER A 56 4.08 -18.22 0.14
CA SER A 56 3.12 -18.46 -0.95
C SER A 56 2.43 -17.17 -1.38
N GLN A 57 2.07 -16.29 -0.45
CA GLN A 57 1.51 -14.98 -0.76
C GLN A 57 2.49 -14.11 -1.57
N THR A 58 3.76 -14.05 -1.17
CA THR A 58 4.76 -13.26 -1.88
C THR A 58 5.04 -13.80 -3.28
N ALA A 59 5.11 -15.13 -3.44
CA ALA A 59 5.31 -15.77 -4.75
C ALA A 59 4.11 -15.54 -5.68
N ALA A 60 2.87 -15.64 -5.16
CA ALA A 60 1.66 -15.36 -5.91
C ALA A 60 1.57 -13.89 -6.34
N ALA A 61 1.88 -12.95 -5.43
CA ALA A 61 1.89 -11.52 -5.74
C ALA A 61 2.92 -11.17 -6.81
N ALA A 62 4.12 -11.76 -6.72
CA ALA A 62 5.17 -11.56 -7.72
C ALA A 62 4.76 -12.09 -9.10
N LEU A 63 4.15 -13.28 -9.17
CA LEU A 63 3.61 -13.85 -10.42
C LEU A 63 2.53 -12.97 -11.04
N ALA A 64 1.59 -12.47 -10.24
CA ALA A 64 0.53 -11.61 -10.73
C ALA A 64 1.10 -10.31 -11.31
N ALA A 65 2.09 -9.71 -10.63
CA ALA A 65 2.75 -8.49 -11.08
C ALA A 65 3.52 -8.70 -12.39
N THR A 66 4.24 -9.82 -12.55
CA THR A 66 4.97 -10.11 -13.80
C THR A 66 4.03 -10.35 -14.98
N LEU A 67 2.90 -11.03 -14.76
CA LEU A 67 1.88 -11.22 -15.80
C LEU A 67 1.21 -9.90 -16.21
N ASP A 68 0.90 -9.00 -15.27
CA ASP A 68 0.34 -7.69 -15.58
C ASP A 68 1.31 -6.82 -16.39
N VAL A 69 2.59 -6.79 -16.01
CA VAL A 69 3.63 -6.06 -16.76
C VAL A 69 3.81 -6.64 -18.16
N LEU A 70 3.84 -7.96 -18.30
CA LEU A 70 3.94 -8.61 -19.60
C LEU A 70 2.72 -8.34 -20.49
N SER A 71 1.52 -8.38 -19.91
CA SER A 71 0.30 -8.04 -20.64
C SER A 71 0.36 -6.62 -21.18
N ARG A 72 0.71 -5.64 -20.34
CA ARG A 72 0.87 -4.23 -20.76
C ARG A 72 1.98 -4.06 -21.80
N PHE A 73 3.09 -4.76 -21.65
CA PHE A 73 4.19 -4.74 -22.62
C PHE A 73 3.73 -5.26 -23.98
N ILE A 74 3.05 -6.40 -24.03
CA ILE A 74 2.51 -6.97 -25.27
C ILE A 74 1.46 -6.03 -25.88
N THR A 75 0.54 -5.49 -25.08
CA THR A 75 -0.47 -4.53 -25.57
C THR A 75 0.17 -3.25 -26.11
N THR A 76 1.30 -2.81 -25.57
CA THR A 76 2.04 -1.63 -26.05
C THR A 76 2.87 -1.97 -27.30
N ALA A 77 3.52 -3.13 -27.33
CA ALA A 77 4.36 -3.58 -28.44
C ALA A 77 3.55 -3.96 -29.68
N LEU A 78 2.33 -4.47 -29.50
CA LEU A 78 1.38 -4.80 -30.57
C LEU A 78 0.49 -3.62 -30.98
N GLN A 79 0.80 -2.38 -30.59
CA GLN A 79 0.18 -1.18 -31.14
C GLN A 79 1.06 -0.51 -32.20
N PRO A 80 1.12 -1.03 -33.46
CA PRO A 80 1.89 -0.40 -34.52
C PRO A 80 1.19 0.79 -35.22
N ALA A 81 0.05 1.31 -34.72
CA ALA A 81 -0.80 2.20 -35.55
C ALA A 81 -1.51 3.39 -34.87
N GLN A 82 -1.05 3.87 -33.70
CA GLN A 82 -1.53 5.15 -33.12
C GLN A 82 -0.37 6.15 -32.99
N ARG A 83 0.44 6.29 -34.05
CA ARG A 83 1.33 7.46 -34.16
C ARG A 83 0.43 8.65 -34.50
N PRO A 84 0.23 9.64 -33.60
CA PRO A 84 -0.49 10.85 -33.98
C PRO A 84 0.28 11.56 -35.12
N PRO A 85 -0.41 12.25 -36.04
CA PRO A 85 0.21 12.92 -37.20
C PRO A 85 1.21 14.05 -36.84
N ALA A 86 1.48 14.28 -35.55
CA ALA A 86 2.37 15.33 -35.06
C ALA A 86 3.87 14.96 -35.13
N GLU A 87 4.26 13.69 -35.05
CA GLU A 87 5.68 13.31 -35.09
C GLU A 87 6.29 13.33 -36.50
N GLU A 88 5.47 13.15 -37.53
CA GLU A 88 5.93 13.21 -38.93
C GLU A 88 6.24 14.65 -39.34
N GLU A 89 5.54 15.63 -38.74
CA GLU A 89 5.83 17.05 -38.90
C GLU A 89 7.12 17.47 -38.16
N VAL A 90 7.40 16.92 -36.97
CA VAL A 90 8.65 17.20 -36.23
C VAL A 90 9.88 16.65 -36.95
N ILE A 91 9.80 15.46 -37.58
CA ILE A 91 10.91 14.92 -38.38
C ILE A 91 11.10 15.72 -39.68
N ARG A 92 10.00 16.25 -40.27
CA ARG A 92 10.06 17.10 -41.46
C ARG A 92 10.60 18.50 -41.17
N VAL A 93 10.35 19.05 -39.99
CA VAL A 93 10.90 20.34 -39.53
C VAL A 93 12.39 20.24 -39.22
N VAL A 94 12.89 19.08 -38.80
CA VAL A 94 14.33 18.83 -38.60
C VAL A 94 15.08 18.51 -39.92
N ALA A 95 14.36 18.22 -41.00
CA ALA A 95 14.93 17.94 -42.34
C ALA A 95 15.06 19.18 -43.24
N MET A 96 15.20 20.38 -42.66
CA MET A 96 15.60 21.58 -43.42
C MET A 96 17.14 21.60 -43.55
N PRO A 97 17.70 21.83 -44.75
CA PRO A 97 19.16 21.90 -44.93
C PRO A 97 19.73 23.07 -44.11
N PRO A 98 20.93 22.95 -43.52
CA PRO A 98 21.51 24.02 -42.72
C PRO A 98 21.64 25.29 -43.59
N PRO A 99 21.19 26.46 -43.11
CA PRO A 99 21.49 27.71 -43.80
C PRO A 99 23.01 27.89 -43.84
N LYS A 100 23.51 28.33 -45.00
CA LYS A 100 24.93 28.63 -45.27
C LYS A 100 25.53 29.44 -44.11
N PRO A 101 26.78 29.17 -43.69
CA PRO A 101 27.42 29.93 -42.62
C PRO A 101 27.49 31.40 -43.02
N SER A 102 26.70 32.24 -42.33
CA SER A 102 26.88 33.68 -42.36
C SER A 102 28.15 34.03 -41.57
N PRO A 103 28.92 35.04 -42.00
CA PRO A 103 30.25 35.31 -41.47
C PRO A 103 30.20 35.65 -39.98
N ALA A 104 31.19 35.17 -39.25
CA ALA A 104 31.33 35.38 -37.81
C ALA A 104 31.23 36.87 -37.45
N PRO A 105 30.53 37.23 -36.35
CA PRO A 105 30.64 38.56 -35.78
C PRO A 105 32.10 38.80 -35.40
N VAL A 106 32.71 39.80 -36.03
CA VAL A 106 34.04 40.29 -35.64
C VAL A 106 33.93 40.81 -34.21
N GLN A 107 34.50 40.09 -33.25
CA GLN A 107 34.71 40.62 -31.91
C GLN A 107 35.67 41.81 -32.01
N PRO A 108 35.31 43.00 -31.49
CA PRO A 108 36.27 44.07 -31.31
C PRO A 108 37.37 43.63 -30.31
N PRO A 109 38.62 44.09 -30.50
CA PRO A 109 39.74 43.65 -29.68
C PRO A 109 39.56 44.03 -28.20
N PRO A 110 40.16 43.28 -27.27
CA PRO A 110 40.08 43.57 -25.86
C PRO A 110 40.67 44.96 -25.56
N SER A 111 39.87 45.81 -24.91
CA SER A 111 40.36 47.08 -24.38
C SER A 111 41.33 46.79 -23.23
N THR A 112 42.54 47.32 -23.35
CA THR A 112 43.56 47.31 -22.31
C THR A 112 43.08 48.13 -21.11
N PRO A 113 43.15 47.60 -19.88
CA PRO A 113 42.83 48.40 -18.69
C PRO A 113 43.90 49.48 -18.50
N ILE A 114 43.47 50.74 -18.54
CA ILE A 114 44.28 51.90 -18.15
C ILE A 114 44.44 51.84 -16.62
N PRO A 115 45.68 51.86 -16.09
CA PRO A 115 45.92 51.90 -14.66
C PRO A 115 45.57 53.30 -14.13
N MET A 116 44.53 53.41 -13.31
CA MET A 116 44.39 54.56 -12.43
C MET A 116 45.06 54.25 -11.10
N ALA A 117 46.32 54.67 -11.02
CA ALA A 117 46.97 54.95 -9.75
C ALA A 117 46.36 56.21 -9.12
N ASP A 118 46.43 56.24 -7.80
CA ASP A 118 46.25 57.39 -6.91
C ASP A 118 44.82 57.89 -6.65
N SER A 119 44.19 57.31 -5.63
CA SER A 119 43.67 58.16 -4.56
C SER A 119 43.63 57.47 -3.20
N PRO A 120 43.75 58.25 -2.10
CA PRO A 120 44.60 57.90 -0.99
C PRO A 120 43.75 57.51 0.20
N TRP A 121 43.48 56.22 0.36
CA TRP A 121 43.14 55.67 1.66
C TRP A 121 44.00 54.44 1.89
N ARG A 122 45.28 54.70 2.19
CA ARG A 122 46.22 53.68 2.66
C ARG A 122 46.14 53.63 4.19
N VAL A 123 45.66 52.46 4.64
CA VAL A 123 45.96 51.64 5.82
C VAL A 123 47.04 52.12 6.83
N PRO A 124 46.99 51.56 8.04
CA PRO A 124 47.93 50.45 8.30
C PRO A 124 47.17 49.22 8.84
N ALA A 125 47.28 48.02 8.26
CA ALA A 125 48.47 47.18 8.12
C ALA A 125 49.05 46.74 9.47
N ALA A 126 48.63 45.55 9.92
CA ALA A 126 49.37 44.69 10.84
C ALA A 126 48.84 43.26 10.62
N ALA A 127 49.51 42.48 9.78
CA ALA A 127 50.53 41.50 10.17
C ALA A 127 49.93 40.10 10.26
N ALA A 128 50.13 39.34 9.18
CA ALA A 128 50.14 37.88 9.24
C ALA A 128 51.26 37.41 10.16
N GLN A 129 51.02 36.32 10.91
CA GLN A 129 51.94 35.24 11.33
C GLN A 129 51.14 34.25 12.23
N PRO A 130 51.57 32.98 12.39
CA PRO A 130 50.70 31.79 12.30
C PRO A 130 50.48 31.04 13.63
N VAL A 131 49.44 30.20 13.65
CA VAL A 131 49.25 28.90 14.37
C VAL A 131 49.57 28.83 15.87
N GLU A 132 48.60 28.37 16.70
CA GLU A 132 48.76 27.26 17.68
C GLU A 132 47.38 26.78 18.21
N ILE A 133 46.93 25.59 17.78
CA ILE A 133 46.71 24.34 18.57
C ILE A 133 45.51 24.34 19.54
N ALA A 134 44.48 23.56 19.21
CA ALA A 134 44.08 22.38 20.01
C ALA A 134 43.00 21.53 19.29
N THR A 135 43.50 20.65 18.43
CA THR A 135 43.21 19.21 18.40
C THR A 135 41.76 18.72 18.52
N GLN A 136 41.27 18.24 17.37
CA GLN A 136 40.50 16.99 17.18
C GLN A 136 41.00 15.83 18.10
N PRO A 137 40.26 14.73 18.35
CA PRO A 137 39.88 13.87 17.23
C PRO A 137 38.54 13.12 17.33
N ALA A 138 38.03 12.86 16.14
CA ALA A 138 37.17 11.73 15.85
C ALA A 138 37.92 10.40 16.06
N MET A 139 37.21 9.42 16.64
CA MET A 139 37.25 7.95 16.50
C MET A 139 38.61 7.21 16.34
N PRO A 140 38.71 5.95 16.82
CA PRO A 140 38.44 4.86 15.87
C PRO A 140 37.82 3.61 16.49
N ALA A 141 37.41 2.75 15.56
CA ALA A 141 36.85 1.43 15.76
C ALA A 141 37.79 0.44 16.45
N ALA A 142 37.14 -0.53 17.08
CA ALA A 142 37.30 -1.97 16.87
C ALA A 142 37.75 -2.79 18.08
N ILE A 143 37.16 -4.00 18.10
CA ILE A 143 37.64 -5.26 18.68
C ILE A 143 36.94 -5.70 19.98
N LEU A 144 36.06 -6.69 19.79
CA LEU A 144 35.90 -7.94 20.53
C LEU A 144 35.87 -7.89 22.06
N ALA A 145 34.73 -8.29 22.63
CA ALA A 145 34.60 -9.43 23.56
C ALA A 145 33.38 -9.22 24.48
N ALA A 146 32.43 -10.15 24.41
CA ALA A 146 31.56 -10.51 25.53
C ALA A 146 32.44 -11.07 26.70
N PRO A 147 31.93 -11.38 27.91
CA PRO A 147 30.54 -11.39 28.36
C PRO A 147 30.31 -10.81 29.79
N GLU A 148 29.04 -10.78 30.17
CA GLU A 148 28.42 -10.88 31.51
C GLU A 148 29.27 -10.76 32.80
N SER A 149 28.78 -9.93 33.71
CA SER A 149 28.68 -10.24 35.15
C SER A 149 27.50 -9.44 35.72
N ALA A 150 26.44 -10.12 36.18
CA ALA A 150 26.29 -10.72 37.52
C ALA A 150 26.10 -9.60 38.56
N VAL A 151 25.04 -9.58 39.38
CA VAL A 151 24.65 -10.56 40.40
C VAL A 151 23.14 -10.33 40.73
N GLY A 152 22.28 -11.31 41.01
CA GLY A 152 22.47 -12.74 41.11
C GLY A 152 21.31 -13.47 41.82
N VAL A 153 21.28 -14.78 41.56
CA VAL A 153 20.96 -15.91 42.47
C VAL A 153 19.52 -16.07 42.97
N ALA A 154 18.80 -17.05 42.40
CA ALA A 154 18.59 -18.35 43.06
C ALA A 154 17.66 -19.26 42.22
N GLU A 155 18.24 -20.25 41.55
CA GLU A 155 17.59 -21.54 41.25
C GLU A 155 17.83 -22.47 42.45
N PRO A 156 16.89 -23.38 42.77
CA PRO A 156 17.34 -24.75 42.97
C PRO A 156 16.49 -25.79 42.21
N PRO A 157 17.05 -26.99 41.97
CA PRO A 157 16.69 -27.84 40.85
C PRO A 157 15.74 -29.01 41.19
N ALA A 158 15.14 -29.54 40.12
CA ALA A 158 14.75 -30.93 39.86
C ALA A 158 14.13 -31.81 40.98
N ALA A 159 12.84 -32.14 40.82
CA ALA A 159 12.35 -33.53 40.92
C ALA A 159 10.97 -33.67 40.22
N PRO A 160 10.68 -34.83 39.59
CA PRO A 160 9.48 -35.06 38.79
C PRO A 160 8.30 -35.52 39.67
N VAL A 161 7.12 -34.94 39.45
CA VAL A 161 5.82 -35.46 39.92
C VAL A 161 4.82 -35.12 38.81
N ALA A 162 4.43 -36.12 38.03
CA ALA A 162 3.27 -36.97 38.27
C ALA A 162 1.95 -36.21 38.08
N GLU A 163 1.19 -36.71 37.11
CA GLU A 163 -0.20 -36.44 36.75
C GLU A 163 -1.02 -35.69 37.81
N THR A 164 -1.57 -34.53 37.43
CA THR A 164 -2.96 -34.23 37.77
C THR A 164 -3.57 -33.40 36.65
N ARG A 165 -4.40 -34.09 35.87
CA ARG A 165 -5.47 -33.56 35.05
C ARG A 165 -6.31 -32.59 35.89
N ALA A 166 -6.25 -31.30 35.58
CA ALA A 166 -7.23 -30.31 36.02
C ALA A 166 -7.69 -29.52 34.80
N GLU A 167 -8.80 -30.02 34.28
CA GLU A 167 -9.75 -29.38 33.41
C GLU A 167 -10.05 -27.95 33.90
N ALA A 168 -9.63 -26.95 33.12
CA ALA A 168 -10.12 -25.59 33.25
C ALA A 168 -10.51 -25.10 31.85
N ALA A 169 -11.69 -25.54 31.44
CA ALA A 169 -12.42 -25.01 30.30
C ALA A 169 -12.47 -23.48 30.41
N ARG A 170 -11.82 -22.78 29.47
CA ARG A 170 -12.12 -21.37 29.23
C ARG A 170 -13.40 -21.30 28.39
N PRO A 171 -14.45 -20.60 28.85
CA PRO A 171 -15.68 -20.47 28.09
C PRO A 171 -15.43 -19.60 26.85
N ALA A 172 -16.03 -20.01 25.73
CA ALA A 172 -16.15 -19.21 24.52
C ALA A 172 -16.77 -17.84 24.83
N PRO A 173 -16.37 -16.75 24.15
CA PRO A 173 -17.03 -15.47 24.31
C PRO A 173 -18.50 -15.61 23.88
N ALA A 174 -19.35 -15.12 24.76
CA ALA A 174 -20.79 -15.21 24.73
C ALA A 174 -21.40 -14.57 23.47
N ALA A 175 -22.56 -15.12 23.12
CA ALA A 175 -23.44 -14.69 22.05
C ALA A 175 -23.71 -13.17 22.05
N GLU A 176 -23.58 -12.58 20.86
CA GLU A 176 -24.09 -11.26 20.53
C GLU A 176 -25.64 -11.20 20.71
N PRO A 177 -26.21 -10.03 21.05
CA PRO A 177 -27.63 -9.92 21.36
C PRO A 177 -28.49 -10.20 20.13
N ARG A 178 -29.29 -11.26 20.25
CA ARG A 178 -30.23 -11.76 19.23
C ARG A 178 -31.41 -10.79 19.08
N VAL A 179 -31.28 -9.80 18.20
CA VAL A 179 -32.42 -9.34 17.39
C VAL A 179 -32.91 -10.53 16.58
N ALA A 180 -34.22 -10.83 16.60
CA ALA A 180 -34.86 -11.97 15.93
C ALA A 180 -34.11 -12.37 14.66
N ALA A 181 -33.24 -13.37 14.80
CA ALA A 181 -32.15 -13.56 13.86
C ALA A 181 -32.75 -14.07 12.56
N PHE A 182 -32.74 -13.21 11.55
CA PHE A 182 -32.94 -13.64 10.18
C PHE A 182 -32.05 -14.86 9.95
N ASP A 183 -32.67 -16.02 9.70
CA ASP A 183 -31.94 -17.26 9.59
C ASP A 183 -31.31 -17.35 8.20
N LEU A 184 -30.10 -16.80 8.08
CA LEU A 184 -29.30 -16.87 6.87
C LEU A 184 -29.12 -18.30 6.37
N ALA A 185 -29.13 -19.31 7.24
CA ALA A 185 -28.93 -20.71 6.86
C ALA A 185 -30.13 -21.29 6.09
N SER A 186 -31.30 -20.64 6.16
CA SER A 186 -32.50 -21.06 5.43
C SER A 186 -32.52 -20.62 3.95
N LEU A 187 -31.64 -19.70 3.56
CA LEU A 187 -31.53 -19.18 2.20
C LEU A 187 -30.67 -20.07 1.29
N SER A 188 -30.76 -19.82 -0.02
CA SER A 188 -29.86 -20.45 -0.99
C SER A 188 -28.40 -20.09 -0.74
N VAL A 189 -27.48 -20.95 -1.19
CA VAL A 189 -26.02 -20.72 -1.03
C VAL A 189 -25.56 -19.42 -1.69
N GLU A 190 -26.19 -19.05 -2.82
CA GLU A 190 -25.90 -17.81 -3.54
C GLU A 190 -26.34 -16.56 -2.74
N GLU A 191 -27.55 -16.56 -2.18
CA GLU A 191 -28.02 -15.49 -1.30
C GLU A 191 -27.19 -15.38 -0.02
N GLN A 192 -26.81 -16.52 0.58
CA GLN A 192 -25.91 -16.55 1.73
C GLN A 192 -24.56 -15.89 1.42
N GLU A 193 -23.99 -16.19 0.25
CA GLU A 193 -22.74 -15.55 -0.17
C GLU A 193 -22.94 -14.04 -0.36
N MET A 194 -24.06 -13.63 -0.95
CA MET A 194 -24.41 -12.22 -1.12
C MET A 194 -24.54 -11.50 0.22
N HIS A 195 -25.20 -12.09 1.22
CA HIS A 195 -25.26 -11.54 2.58
C HIS A 195 -23.87 -11.44 3.23
N ARG A 196 -23.03 -12.48 3.12
CA ARG A 196 -21.66 -12.45 3.64
C ARG A 196 -20.82 -11.37 2.96
N ARG A 197 -20.98 -11.20 1.65
CA ARG A 197 -20.27 -10.17 0.87
C ARG A 197 -20.76 -8.77 1.24
N ALA A 198 -22.07 -8.59 1.38
CA ALA A 198 -22.68 -7.33 1.82
C ALA A 198 -22.19 -6.93 3.21
N ASN A 199 -22.17 -7.87 4.16
CA ASN A 199 -21.63 -7.63 5.50
C ASN A 199 -20.17 -7.16 5.46
N ARG A 200 -19.32 -7.82 4.67
CA ARG A 200 -17.91 -7.41 4.51
C ARG A 200 -17.78 -6.04 3.88
N VAL A 201 -18.52 -5.76 2.80
CA VAL A 201 -18.45 -4.47 2.10
C VAL A 201 -18.92 -3.33 3.00
N ALA A 202 -20.04 -3.50 3.70
CA ALA A 202 -20.52 -2.51 4.67
C ALA A 202 -19.47 -2.20 5.73
N LYS A 203 -18.84 -3.22 6.31
CA LYS A 203 -17.77 -3.06 7.30
C LYS A 203 -16.59 -2.26 6.76
N VAL A 204 -16.10 -2.61 5.58
CA VAL A 204 -14.96 -1.94 4.94
C VAL A 204 -15.30 -0.48 4.65
N CYS A 205 -16.49 -0.20 4.10
CA CYS A 205 -16.91 1.18 3.84
C CYS A 205 -16.91 2.05 5.10
N MET A 206 -17.40 1.53 6.24
CA MET A 206 -17.40 2.29 7.50
C MET A 206 -15.99 2.48 8.07
N GLN A 207 -15.11 1.48 7.91
CA GLN A 207 -13.70 1.61 8.29
C GLN A 207 -12.98 2.66 7.42
N ASP A 208 -13.24 2.67 6.12
CA ASP A 208 -12.64 3.63 5.19
C ASP A 208 -13.07 5.06 5.52
N ILE A 209 -14.37 5.31 5.76
CA ILE A 209 -14.87 6.63 6.18
C ILE A 209 -14.19 7.08 7.47
N LYS A 210 -14.07 6.16 8.45
CA LYS A 210 -13.38 6.44 9.72
C LYS A 210 -11.90 6.81 9.53
N MET A 211 -11.21 6.10 8.64
CA MET A 211 -9.78 6.32 8.37
C MET A 211 -9.53 7.59 7.54
N LEU A 212 -10.44 7.94 6.63
CA LEU A 212 -10.33 9.13 5.78
C LEU A 212 -10.65 10.42 6.54
N ARG A 213 -11.59 10.38 7.50
CA ARG A 213 -12.08 11.56 8.22
C ARG A 213 -12.15 11.36 9.74
N PRO A 214 -11.02 11.06 10.42
CA PRO A 214 -11.01 10.74 11.84
C PRO A 214 -11.52 11.90 12.72
N GLU A 215 -11.14 13.14 12.40
CA GLU A 215 -11.54 14.33 13.15
C GLU A 215 -13.06 14.58 13.08
N GLN A 216 -13.64 14.40 11.90
CA GLN A 216 -15.09 14.58 11.69
C GLN A 216 -15.90 13.48 12.38
N VAL A 217 -15.40 12.23 12.41
CA VAL A 217 -16.03 11.16 13.18
C VAL A 217 -16.01 11.47 14.68
N GLN A 218 -14.87 11.94 15.22
CA GLN A 218 -14.77 12.27 16.63
C GLN A 218 -15.67 13.46 17.00
N ALA A 219 -15.66 14.53 16.21
CA ALA A 219 -16.56 15.65 16.38
C ALA A 219 -18.03 15.22 16.23
N GLY A 220 -18.32 14.31 15.30
CA GLY A 220 -19.65 13.77 15.07
C GLY A 220 -20.19 13.01 16.27
N ARG A 221 -19.35 12.21 16.93
CA ARG A 221 -19.70 11.51 18.17
C ARG A 221 -19.98 12.48 19.32
N ALA A 222 -19.17 13.54 19.43
CA ALA A 222 -19.33 14.53 20.49
C ALA A 222 -20.63 15.34 20.34
N HIS A 223 -21.00 15.69 19.10
CA HIS A 223 -22.20 16.49 18.81
C HIS A 223 -23.42 15.65 18.43
N LYS A 224 -23.28 14.32 18.37
CA LYS A 224 -24.33 13.38 17.95
C LYS A 224 -24.90 13.70 16.55
N ASP A 225 -24.04 14.10 15.62
CA ASP A 225 -24.42 14.59 14.28
C ASP A 225 -23.68 13.89 13.12
N ILE A 226 -23.22 12.65 13.32
CA ILE A 226 -22.38 11.91 12.36
C ILE A 226 -23.03 11.84 10.97
N CYS A 227 -24.32 11.49 10.87
CA CYS A 227 -25.01 11.33 9.59
C CYS A 227 -25.07 12.64 8.79
N MET A 228 -25.20 13.78 9.46
CA MET A 228 -25.20 15.10 8.82
C MET A 228 -23.79 15.56 8.44
N ARG A 229 -22.82 15.34 9.33
CA ARG A 229 -21.43 15.78 9.16
C ARG A 229 -20.69 15.00 8.08
N LEU A 230 -20.93 13.69 8.00
CA LEU A 230 -20.31 12.78 7.02
C LEU A 230 -21.27 12.40 5.88
N ARG A 231 -22.32 13.21 5.67
CA ARG A 231 -23.41 12.90 4.73
C ARG A 231 -22.90 12.47 3.35
N ASP A 232 -21.98 13.23 2.77
CA ASP A 232 -21.52 12.97 1.40
C ASP A 232 -20.80 11.62 1.25
N ASP A 233 -19.98 11.22 2.24
CA ASP A 233 -19.30 9.92 2.17
C ASP A 233 -20.26 8.76 2.46
N ILE A 234 -21.18 8.96 3.41
CA ILE A 234 -22.20 7.98 3.75
C ILE A 234 -23.13 7.77 2.55
N GLU A 235 -23.61 8.83 1.89
CA GLU A 235 -24.44 8.75 0.68
C GLU A 235 -23.71 8.04 -0.46
N LYS A 236 -22.42 8.34 -0.64
CA LYS A 236 -21.61 7.68 -1.66
C LYS A 236 -21.44 6.19 -1.38
N ALA A 237 -21.13 5.83 -0.13
CA ALA A 237 -20.99 4.44 0.29
C ALA A 237 -22.33 3.68 0.20
N HIS A 238 -23.43 4.31 0.62
CA HIS A 238 -24.78 3.75 0.59
C HIS A 238 -25.22 3.48 -0.85
N ARG A 239 -25.04 4.45 -1.76
CA ARG A 239 -25.38 4.29 -3.18
C ARG A 239 -24.62 3.13 -3.83
N GLU A 240 -23.34 2.99 -3.50
CA GLU A 240 -22.52 1.90 -4.04
C GLU A 240 -22.92 0.55 -3.47
N TYR A 241 -23.24 0.51 -2.18
CA TYR A 241 -23.74 -0.67 -1.49
C TYR A 241 -25.07 -1.13 -2.08
N ASP A 242 -26.06 -0.23 -2.19
CA ASP A 242 -27.37 -0.53 -2.78
C ASP A 242 -27.25 -1.04 -4.21
N ARG A 243 -26.39 -0.40 -5.02
CA ARG A 243 -26.18 -0.80 -6.41
C ARG A 243 -25.69 -2.26 -6.51
N ARG A 244 -24.81 -2.69 -5.59
CA ARG A 244 -24.21 -4.04 -5.59
C ARG A 244 -25.11 -5.09 -4.96
N PHE A 245 -25.91 -4.70 -3.98
CA PHE A 245 -26.67 -5.63 -3.14
C PHE A 245 -28.19 -5.48 -3.25
N ARG A 246 -28.67 -4.75 -4.27
CA ARG A 246 -30.08 -4.67 -4.67
C ARG A 246 -30.87 -5.99 -4.53
N PRO A 247 -30.35 -7.16 -4.96
CA PRO A 247 -31.08 -8.43 -4.87
C PRO A 247 -31.42 -8.88 -3.45
N ILE A 248 -30.69 -8.40 -2.43
CA ILE A 248 -30.86 -8.82 -1.03
C ILE A 248 -31.45 -7.73 -0.13
N MET A 249 -31.87 -6.58 -0.70
CA MET A 249 -32.39 -5.43 0.06
C MET A 249 -33.81 -5.64 0.62
N ASP A 250 -34.57 -6.59 0.08
CA ASP A 250 -35.91 -6.91 0.57
C ASP A 250 -35.90 -7.73 1.87
N HIS A 251 -34.73 -8.24 2.28
CA HIS A 251 -34.58 -8.99 3.52
C HIS A 251 -34.54 -8.07 4.75
N PRO A 252 -35.01 -8.54 5.92
CA PRO A 252 -35.14 -7.72 7.13
C PRO A 252 -33.79 -7.51 7.86
N VAL A 253 -32.69 -7.32 7.14
CA VAL A 253 -31.34 -7.14 7.72
C VAL A 253 -30.61 -5.96 7.09
N ASP A 254 -30.21 -5.02 7.94
CA ASP A 254 -29.45 -3.84 7.54
C ASP A 254 -28.02 -3.88 8.07
N TYR A 255 -27.12 -4.48 7.27
CA TYR A 255 -25.70 -4.52 7.61
C TYR A 255 -25.05 -3.14 7.56
N PHE A 256 -25.56 -2.24 6.71
CA PHE A 256 -24.99 -0.91 6.55
C PHE A 256 -25.20 -0.09 7.82
N TYR A 257 -26.44 -0.05 8.32
CA TYR A 257 -26.77 0.60 9.59
C TYR A 257 -26.01 -0.02 10.77
N SER A 258 -25.96 -1.36 10.84
CA SER A 258 -25.28 -2.07 11.94
C SER A 258 -23.81 -1.66 12.06
N TRP A 259 -23.08 -1.64 10.93
CA TRP A 259 -21.67 -1.23 10.93
C TRP A 259 -21.48 0.27 11.09
N LEU A 260 -22.44 1.08 10.66
CA LEU A 260 -22.43 2.52 10.83
C LEU A 260 -22.54 2.88 12.33
N VAL A 261 -23.41 2.22 13.09
CA VAL A 261 -23.45 2.33 14.57
C VAL A 261 -22.15 1.83 15.19
N GLU A 262 -21.71 0.63 14.84
CA GLU A 262 -20.56 -0.02 15.49
C GLU A 262 -19.24 0.74 15.25
N ILE A 263 -18.97 1.14 14.00
CA ILE A 263 -17.67 1.70 13.61
C ILE A 263 -17.67 3.23 13.68
N LEU A 264 -18.68 3.89 13.11
CA LEU A 264 -18.71 5.36 13.09
C LEU A 264 -19.22 5.92 14.40
N ALA A 265 -20.32 5.37 14.94
CA ALA A 265 -20.89 5.82 16.20
C ALA A 265 -20.20 5.23 17.44
N GLY A 266 -19.41 4.17 17.27
CA GLY A 266 -18.70 3.51 18.39
C GLY A 266 -19.62 2.67 19.27
N GLY A 267 -20.70 2.15 18.70
CA GLY A 267 -21.72 1.35 19.39
C GLY A 267 -22.90 2.17 19.95
N ASP A 268 -22.83 3.51 19.91
CA ASP A 268 -23.93 4.36 20.37
C ASP A 268 -24.82 4.82 19.19
N PRO A 269 -26.06 4.31 19.04
CA PRO A 269 -26.93 4.72 17.95
C PRO A 269 -27.39 6.18 18.06
N GLU A 270 -27.43 6.77 19.25
CA GLU A 270 -27.80 8.19 19.40
C GLU A 270 -26.76 9.13 18.81
N ALA A 271 -25.49 8.70 18.80
CA ALA A 271 -24.39 9.50 18.26
C ALA A 271 -24.47 9.69 16.73
N LEU A 272 -25.29 8.89 16.04
CA LEU A 272 -25.52 9.04 14.60
C LEU A 272 -26.32 10.29 14.25
N GLY A 273 -27.22 10.70 15.15
CA GLY A 273 -28.23 11.71 14.88
C GLY A 273 -29.36 11.15 14.00
N GLU A 274 -29.93 11.99 13.14
CA GLU A 274 -31.02 11.60 12.25
C GLU A 274 -30.51 10.73 11.10
N TYR A 275 -30.94 9.47 11.06
CA TYR A 275 -30.58 8.53 10.00
C TYR A 275 -31.52 8.71 8.80
N PRO A 276 -31.02 9.15 7.63
CA PRO A 276 -31.88 9.57 6.51
C PRO A 276 -32.36 8.40 5.63
N TYR A 277 -31.98 7.16 5.91
CA TYR A 277 -32.31 6.00 5.07
C TYR A 277 -33.36 5.09 5.71
N PRO A 278 -34.21 4.45 4.89
CA PRO A 278 -35.19 3.50 5.40
C PRO A 278 -34.50 2.23 5.89
N SER A 279 -34.28 2.11 7.19
CA SER A 279 -33.78 0.86 7.80
C SER A 279 -34.94 0.00 8.30
N PRO A 280 -35.00 -1.30 7.96
CA PRO A 280 -35.92 -2.26 8.57
C PRO A 280 -35.80 -2.30 10.11
N VAL A 281 -34.62 -1.98 10.65
CA VAL A 281 -34.33 -2.02 12.08
C VAL A 281 -34.95 -0.85 12.85
N LEU A 282 -35.17 0.28 12.17
CA LEU A 282 -35.72 1.52 12.75
C LEU A 282 -37.26 1.60 12.66
N ARG A 283 -37.93 0.66 11.97
CA ARG A 283 -39.40 0.63 11.83
C ARG A 283 -40.14 -0.06 12.99
N ARG A 284 -39.56 -0.08 14.20
CA ARG A 284 -40.18 -0.70 15.39
C ARG A 284 -40.79 0.32 16.34
#